data_AF-A0A177HBY0-F1
#
_entry.id   AF-A0A177HBY0-F1
#
_cell.length_a   1.000
_cell.length_b   1.000
_cell.length_c   1.000
_cell.angle_alpha   90.00
_cell.angle_beta   90.00
_cell.angle_gamma   90.00
#
_symmetry.space_group_name_H-M   'P 1'
#
loop_
_entity.id
_entity.type
_entity.pdbx_description
1 polymer ?
#
loop_
_entity_poly.entity_id
_entity_poly.type
_entity_poly.pdbx_seq_one_letter_code
_entity_poly.pdbx_strand_id
1 'polypeptide(L)'
;MDEKEKTNFSLTGIEDDLIKAAVQETIGRKHTEEELELLGLEAAENSPEFAILEQRQKQGLWNYPFDGSEVFSPLDENGDEIIPTDIEILRFVAAKFVKREMNFFEITKLEKPITKFDLQPIVFTLIRSTFPKYELPKEKLKSLMDALTSNPTAEPGLSIPVWNGKTMTEPGNTESLIFDNGQFTINLWQEPSYRKLTPRDNSLGVFEEFLTFIFKKSCRKRSLSGLAVVVLAK
;
A
#
# COMPACT_ATOMS: atom_id res chain seq x y z
N MET A 1 -23.42 -4.71 60.06
CA MET A 1 -23.21 -3.86 58.88
C MET A 1 -22.12 -4.57 58.12
N ASP A 2 -22.54 -5.56 57.32
CA ASP A 2 -21.65 -6.53 56.67
C ASP A 2 -21.27 -6.00 55.29
N GLU A 3 -20.08 -5.45 55.17
CA GLU A 3 -19.47 -5.19 53.86
C GLU A 3 -18.87 -6.50 53.36
N LYS A 4 -19.63 -7.19 52.49
CA LYS A 4 -19.09 -8.26 51.65
C LYS A 4 -18.13 -7.63 50.65
N GLU A 5 -16.83 -7.81 50.89
CA GLU A 5 -15.79 -7.60 49.90
C GLU A 5 -16.16 -8.37 48.63
N LYS A 6 -16.50 -7.62 47.58
CA LYS A 6 -16.63 -8.17 46.23
C LYS A 6 -15.22 -8.46 45.74
N THR A 7 -14.78 -9.70 45.90
CA THR A 7 -13.63 -10.21 45.16
C THR A 7 -13.98 -10.13 43.67
N ASN A 8 -13.36 -9.18 42.97
CA ASN A 8 -13.33 -9.17 41.52
C ASN A 8 -12.56 -10.42 41.07
N PHE A 9 -13.28 -11.52 40.86
CA PHE A 9 -12.74 -12.69 40.15
C PHE A 9 -12.49 -12.27 38.70
N SER A 10 -11.25 -11.93 38.34
CA SER A 10 -10.87 -11.85 36.93
C SER A 10 -10.72 -13.26 36.41
N LEU A 11 -11.42 -13.59 35.32
CA LEU A 11 -11.30 -14.90 34.65
C LEU A 11 -9.85 -15.18 34.20
N THR A 12 -9.11 -14.12 33.89
CA THR A 12 -7.72 -14.17 33.40
C THR A 12 -6.75 -14.75 34.44
N GLY A 13 -6.93 -14.43 35.73
CA GLY A 13 -6.04 -14.92 36.78
C GLY A 13 -6.15 -16.43 37.02
N ILE A 14 -7.33 -17.01 36.76
CA ILE A 14 -7.56 -18.46 36.89
C ILE A 14 -6.86 -19.20 35.75
N GLU A 15 -6.90 -18.65 34.53
CA GLU A 15 -6.23 -19.23 33.36
C GLU A 15 -4.70 -19.21 33.52
N ASP A 16 -4.15 -18.08 34.00
CA ASP A 16 -2.70 -17.94 34.25
C ASP A 16 -2.20 -18.90 35.33
N ASP A 17 -2.96 -19.08 36.42
CA ASP A 17 -2.63 -20.05 37.46
C ASP A 17 -2.75 -21.50 36.97
N LEU A 18 -3.71 -21.79 36.08
CA LEU A 18 -3.86 -23.10 35.45
C LEU A 18 -2.68 -23.44 34.54
N ILE A 19 -2.22 -22.46 33.75
CA ILE A 19 -1.05 -22.59 32.87
C ILE A 19 0.22 -22.79 33.71
N LYS A 20 0.40 -22.01 34.78
CA LYS A 20 1.52 -22.16 35.72
C LYS A 20 1.54 -23.54 36.39
N ALA A 21 0.37 -24.09 36.74
CA ALA A 21 0.24 -25.43 37.31
C ALA A 21 0.56 -26.54 36.28
N ALA A 22 0.06 -26.43 35.05
CA ALA A 22 0.30 -27.41 33.98
C ALA A 22 1.78 -27.47 33.55
N VAL A 23 2.46 -26.32 33.50
CA VAL A 23 3.90 -26.25 33.20
C VAL A 23 4.74 -26.84 34.35
N GLN A 24 4.33 -26.63 35.61
CA GLN A 24 4.98 -27.27 36.77
C GLN A 24 4.83 -28.80 36.74
N GLU A 25 3.68 -29.31 36.30
CA GLU A 25 3.43 -30.76 36.22
C GLU A 25 4.24 -31.44 35.11
N THR A 26 4.50 -30.73 34.00
CA THR A 26 5.25 -31.26 32.85
C THR A 26 6.77 -31.14 32.99
N ILE A 27 7.29 -30.09 33.63
CA ILE A 27 8.74 -29.81 33.71
C ILE A 27 9.31 -29.97 35.14
N GLY A 28 8.45 -30.03 36.16
CA GLY A 28 8.83 -30.37 37.54
C GLY A 28 9.49 -29.25 38.35
N ARG A 29 9.51 -28.00 37.85
CA ARG A 29 10.08 -26.83 38.54
C ARG A 29 9.17 -25.60 38.42
N LYS A 30 9.19 -24.74 39.44
CA LYS A 30 8.54 -23.41 39.38
C LYS A 30 9.40 -22.47 38.53
N HIS A 31 8.85 -22.01 37.40
CA HIS A 31 9.45 -20.98 36.55
C HIS A 31 8.97 -19.59 36.97
N THR A 32 9.84 -18.59 36.80
CA THR A 32 9.47 -17.16 36.92
C THR A 32 8.67 -16.73 35.69
N GLU A 33 7.90 -15.64 35.80
CA GLU A 33 7.09 -15.08 34.69
C GLU A 33 7.92 -14.93 33.40
N GLU A 34 9.14 -14.38 33.52
CA GLU A 34 10.07 -14.16 32.40
C GLU A 34 10.54 -15.46 31.73
N GLU A 35 10.70 -16.55 32.49
CA GLU A 35 11.11 -17.86 31.95
C GLU A 35 9.96 -18.55 31.21
N LEU A 36 8.71 -18.34 31.67
CA LEU A 36 7.51 -18.84 31.00
C LEU A 36 7.26 -18.12 29.68
N GLU A 37 7.48 -16.80 29.63
CA GLU A 37 7.42 -16.03 28.38
C GLU A 37 8.45 -16.51 27.36
N LEU A 38 9.69 -16.77 27.80
CA LEU A 38 10.77 -17.30 26.95
C LEU A 38 10.45 -18.70 26.42
N LEU A 39 9.92 -19.58 27.25
CA LEU A 39 9.43 -20.92 26.83
C LEU A 39 8.26 -20.81 25.87
N GLY A 40 7.35 -19.86 26.08
CA GLY A 40 6.23 -19.58 25.18
C GLY A 40 6.70 -19.08 23.81
N LEU A 41 7.71 -18.21 23.78
CA LEU A 41 8.33 -17.72 22.55
C LEU A 41 9.07 -18.85 21.81
N GLU A 42 9.85 -19.67 22.52
CA GLU A 42 10.57 -20.79 21.93
C GLU A 42 9.62 -21.88 21.40
N ALA A 43 8.52 -22.15 22.10
CA ALA A 43 7.46 -23.05 21.62
C ALA A 43 6.71 -22.46 20.41
N ALA A 44 6.47 -21.15 20.39
CA ALA A 44 5.85 -20.46 19.26
C ALA A 44 6.77 -20.46 18.03
N GLU A 45 8.07 -20.22 18.18
CA GLU A 45 9.06 -20.27 17.10
C GLU A 45 9.17 -21.67 16.47
N ASN A 46 9.04 -22.72 17.28
CA ASN A 46 9.05 -24.11 16.82
C ASN A 46 7.70 -24.60 16.29
N SER A 47 6.63 -23.78 16.36
CA SER A 47 5.31 -24.13 15.86
C SER A 47 5.30 -24.21 14.32
N PRO A 48 4.61 -25.20 13.72
CA PRO A 48 4.44 -25.26 12.27
C PRO A 48 3.73 -24.03 11.69
N GLU A 49 2.90 -23.33 12.47
CA GLU A 49 2.24 -22.09 12.04
C GLU A 49 3.22 -20.94 11.87
N PHE A 50 4.21 -20.83 12.77
CA PHE A 50 5.25 -19.81 12.68
C PHE A 50 6.12 -20.01 11.45
N ALA A 51 6.47 -21.26 11.10
CA ALA A 51 7.20 -21.56 9.87
C ALA A 51 6.42 -21.12 8.60
N ILE A 52 5.10 -21.33 8.57
CA ILE A 52 4.23 -20.87 7.47
C ILE A 52 4.19 -19.34 7.42
N LEU A 53 4.09 -18.68 8.57
CA LEU A 53 4.10 -17.23 8.70
C LEU A 53 5.43 -16.61 8.26
N GLU A 54 6.56 -17.19 8.66
CA GLU A 54 7.91 -16.76 8.24
C GLU A 54 8.09 -16.93 6.73
N GLN A 55 7.60 -18.04 6.15
CA GLN A 55 7.57 -18.24 4.70
C GLN A 55 6.72 -17.18 3.99
N ARG A 56 5.54 -16.87 4.51
CA ARG A 56 4.67 -15.80 3.97
C ARG A 56 5.34 -14.43 4.08
N GLN A 57 6.02 -14.15 5.18
CA GLN A 57 6.78 -12.91 5.37
C GLN A 57 7.86 -12.78 4.31
N LYS A 58 8.65 -13.84 4.08
CA LYS A 58 9.69 -13.90 3.03
C LYS A 58 9.10 -13.70 1.62
N GLN A 59 7.87 -14.15 1.39
CA GLN A 59 7.14 -13.95 0.13
C GLN A 59 6.48 -12.57 0.00
N GLY A 60 6.44 -11.76 1.07
CA GLY A 60 5.69 -10.51 1.12
C GLY A 60 4.17 -10.70 1.29
N LEU A 61 3.71 -11.91 1.61
CA LEU A 61 2.31 -12.27 1.87
C LEU A 61 2.01 -12.37 3.38
N TRP A 62 2.73 -11.61 4.22
CA TRP A 62 2.49 -11.61 5.67
C TRP A 62 1.02 -11.33 6.02
N ASN A 63 0.36 -10.45 5.25
CA ASN A 63 -1.04 -10.07 5.45
C ASN A 63 -2.04 -10.96 4.69
N TYR A 64 -1.70 -12.23 4.40
CA TYR A 64 -2.57 -13.17 3.70
C TYR A 64 -3.15 -14.24 4.66
N PRO A 65 -4.45 -14.58 4.59
CA PRO A 65 -5.50 -13.96 3.77
C PRO A 65 -5.66 -12.48 4.14
N PHE A 66 -6.00 -11.63 3.15
CA PHE A 66 -6.20 -10.19 3.35
C PHE A 66 -7.49 -9.94 4.15
N ASP A 67 -7.57 -10.54 5.33
CA ASP A 67 -8.71 -10.56 6.23
C ASP A 67 -8.64 -9.31 7.09
N GLY A 68 -8.95 -8.16 6.48
CA GLY A 68 -9.47 -6.95 7.13
C GLY A 68 -8.75 -6.41 8.38
N SER A 69 -7.54 -6.88 8.71
CA SER A 69 -6.82 -6.61 9.95
C SER A 69 -6.63 -5.12 10.12
N GLU A 70 -7.46 -4.48 10.96
CA GLU A 70 -7.60 -3.04 11.19
C GLU A 70 -6.84 -2.15 10.18
N VAL A 71 -7.13 -2.34 8.89
CA VAL A 71 -6.49 -1.52 7.86
C VAL A 71 -7.18 -0.20 8.00
N PHE A 72 -6.45 0.80 8.50
CA PHE A 72 -6.91 2.17 8.69
C PHE A 72 -7.69 2.58 7.44
N SER A 73 -9.00 2.52 7.54
CA SER A 73 -9.90 2.85 6.45
C SER A 73 -10.12 4.35 6.55
N PRO A 74 -10.07 5.10 5.44
CA PRO A 74 -10.43 6.50 5.49
C PRO A 74 -11.86 6.58 6.02
N LEU A 75 -12.02 7.29 7.14
CA LEU A 75 -13.33 7.59 7.71
C LEU A 75 -13.88 8.80 6.96
N ASP A 76 -15.19 8.81 6.74
CA ASP A 76 -15.87 9.99 6.24
C ASP A 76 -15.94 11.09 7.32
N GLU A 77 -16.52 12.25 6.98
CA GLU A 77 -16.71 13.35 7.93
C GLU A 77 -17.63 12.99 9.11
N ASN A 78 -18.37 11.87 9.03
CA ASN A 78 -19.29 11.38 10.04
C ASN A 78 -18.69 10.26 10.92
N GLY A 79 -17.48 9.79 10.61
CA GLY A 79 -16.80 8.71 11.34
C GLY A 79 -17.17 7.30 10.87
N ASP A 80 -17.88 7.17 9.74
CA ASP A 80 -18.21 5.89 9.12
C ASP A 80 -17.09 5.43 8.17
N GLU A 81 -16.88 4.12 8.10
CA GLU A 81 -15.87 3.54 7.21
C GLU A 81 -16.29 3.69 5.74
N ILE A 82 -15.48 4.36 4.92
CA ILE A 82 -15.76 4.50 3.49
C ILE A 82 -15.51 3.15 2.81
N ILE A 83 -16.58 2.39 2.57
CA ILE A 83 -16.54 1.20 1.71
C ILE A 83 -16.47 1.69 0.25
N PRO A 84 -15.42 1.34 -0.51
CA PRO A 84 -15.29 1.78 -1.89
C PRO A 84 -16.46 1.30 -2.74
N THR A 85 -16.99 2.19 -3.58
CA THR A 85 -18.04 1.83 -4.54
C THR A 85 -17.43 1.05 -5.71
N ASP A 86 -18.22 0.19 -6.37
CA ASP A 86 -17.79 -0.55 -7.57
C ASP A 86 -17.16 0.37 -8.64
N ILE A 87 -17.67 1.59 -8.79
CA ILE A 87 -17.17 2.63 -9.70
C ILE A 87 -15.74 3.07 -9.35
N GLU A 88 -15.44 3.23 -8.07
CA GLU A 88 -14.11 3.64 -7.60
C GLU A 88 -13.09 2.53 -7.81
N ILE A 89 -13.52 1.29 -7.60
CA ILE A 89 -12.70 0.10 -7.88
C ILE A 89 -12.42 -0.01 -9.38
N LEU A 90 -13.43 0.19 -10.23
CA LEU A 90 -13.24 0.22 -11.69
C LEU A 90 -12.23 1.31 -12.08
N ARG A 91 -12.35 2.51 -11.51
CA ARG A 91 -11.41 3.61 -11.76
C ARG A 91 -10.00 3.29 -11.31
N PHE A 92 -9.87 2.71 -10.12
CA PHE A 92 -8.58 2.30 -9.57
C PHE A 92 -7.89 1.24 -10.45
N VAL A 93 -8.64 0.22 -10.88
CA VAL A 93 -8.10 -0.87 -11.72
C VAL A 93 -7.77 -0.34 -13.12
N ALA A 94 -8.66 0.44 -13.74
CA ALA A 94 -8.45 1.02 -15.06
C ALA A 94 -7.21 1.95 -15.10
N ALA A 95 -6.89 2.63 -14.00
CA ALA A 95 -5.71 3.48 -13.89
C ALA A 95 -4.37 2.71 -13.74
N LYS A 96 -4.40 1.39 -13.55
CA LYS A 96 -3.19 0.54 -13.37
C LYS A 96 -2.83 -0.27 -14.61
N PHE A 97 -3.80 -0.53 -15.48
CA PHE A 97 -3.64 -1.39 -16.64
C PHE A 97 -3.95 -0.66 -17.94
N VAL A 98 -3.35 -1.14 -19.02
CA VAL A 98 -3.64 -0.69 -20.39
C VAL A 98 -3.79 -1.88 -21.32
N LYS A 99 -4.48 -1.74 -22.44
CA LYS A 99 -4.66 -2.80 -23.44
C LYS A 99 -4.00 -2.45 -24.77
N ARG A 100 -3.36 -3.44 -25.40
CA ARG A 100 -2.81 -3.35 -26.75
C ARG A 100 -2.83 -4.72 -27.43
N GLU A 101 -3.30 -4.77 -28.69
CA GLU A 101 -3.24 -5.98 -29.53
C GLU A 101 -3.76 -7.25 -28.83
N MET A 102 -4.93 -7.16 -28.18
CA MET A 102 -5.59 -8.22 -27.38
C MET A 102 -4.92 -8.60 -26.05
N ASN A 103 -3.77 -8.02 -25.72
CA ASN A 103 -3.07 -8.22 -24.46
C ASN A 103 -3.25 -7.03 -23.52
N PHE A 104 -3.07 -7.28 -22.23
CA PHE A 104 -3.07 -6.28 -21.18
C PHE A 104 -1.65 -6.06 -20.66
N PHE A 105 -1.36 -4.85 -20.20
CA PHE A 105 -0.06 -4.47 -19.66
C PHE A 105 -0.27 -3.67 -18.38
N GLU A 106 0.56 -3.92 -17.38
CA GLU A 106 0.63 -3.09 -16.18
C GLU A 106 1.47 -1.85 -16.49
N ILE A 107 1.03 -0.65 -16.09
CA ILE A 107 1.73 0.61 -16.41
C ILE A 107 3.20 0.60 -15.95
N THR A 108 3.48 -0.07 -14.84
CA THR A 108 4.83 -0.20 -14.27
C THR A 108 5.69 -1.26 -14.96
N LYS A 109 5.06 -2.26 -15.60
CA LYS A 109 5.70 -3.43 -16.20
C LYS A 109 5.17 -3.67 -17.61
N LEU A 110 5.67 -2.86 -18.54
CA LEU A 110 5.25 -2.91 -19.94
C LEU A 110 5.89 -4.07 -20.74
N GLU A 111 6.89 -4.73 -20.17
CA GLU A 111 7.62 -5.81 -20.85
C GLU A 111 6.81 -7.12 -20.92
N LYS A 112 5.94 -7.37 -19.94
CA LYS A 112 5.23 -8.63 -19.81
C LYS A 112 3.77 -8.47 -20.25
N PRO A 113 3.35 -9.09 -21.37
CA PRO A 113 1.95 -9.14 -21.72
C PRO A 113 1.18 -10.04 -20.75
N ILE A 114 -0.03 -9.61 -20.40
CA ILE A 114 -0.96 -10.31 -19.53
C ILE A 114 -2.17 -10.73 -20.39
N THR A 115 -2.53 -12.01 -20.34
CA THR A 115 -3.71 -12.51 -21.05
C THR A 115 -4.99 -12.18 -20.29
N LYS A 116 -6.16 -12.22 -20.94
CA LYS A 116 -7.45 -12.02 -20.25
C LYS A 116 -7.67 -13.00 -19.08
N PHE A 117 -7.17 -14.24 -19.21
CA PHE A 117 -7.28 -15.27 -18.17
C PHE A 117 -6.40 -14.96 -16.95
N ASP A 118 -5.19 -14.45 -17.18
CA ASP A 118 -4.27 -14.06 -16.10
C ASP A 118 -4.65 -12.72 -15.46
N LEU A 119 -5.35 -11.85 -16.19
CA LEU A 119 -5.80 -10.56 -15.68
C LEU A 119 -6.77 -10.73 -14.49
N GLN A 120 -7.69 -11.70 -14.57
CA GLN A 120 -8.70 -11.92 -13.54
C GLN A 120 -8.12 -12.22 -12.13
N PRO A 121 -7.22 -13.21 -11.95
CA PRO A 121 -6.60 -13.45 -10.64
C PRO A 121 -5.70 -12.29 -10.19
N ILE A 122 -5.01 -11.61 -11.10
CA ILE A 122 -4.20 -10.43 -10.76
C ILE A 122 -5.08 -9.31 -10.19
N VAL A 123 -6.18 -8.99 -10.89
CA VAL A 123 -7.14 -7.97 -10.43
C VAL A 123 -7.78 -8.38 -9.10
N PHE A 124 -8.11 -9.66 -8.92
CA PHE A 124 -8.63 -10.17 -7.64
C PHE A 124 -7.67 -9.93 -6.48
N THR A 125 -6.39 -10.33 -6.63
CA THR A 125 -5.36 -10.13 -5.60
C THR A 125 -5.09 -8.65 -5.36
N LEU A 126 -5.11 -7.83 -6.41
CA LEU A 126 -4.89 -6.38 -6.33
C LEU A 126 -6.02 -5.69 -5.56
N ILE A 127 -7.29 -6.04 -5.82
CA ILE A 127 -8.43 -5.49 -5.10
C ILE A 127 -8.39 -5.96 -3.64
N ARG A 128 -8.13 -7.24 -3.37
CA ARG A 128 -8.06 -7.77 -2.00
C ARG A 128 -6.92 -7.18 -1.17
N SER A 129 -5.77 -6.93 -1.78
CA SER A 129 -4.63 -6.30 -1.09
C SER A 129 -4.83 -4.81 -0.83
N THR A 130 -5.53 -4.11 -1.72
CA THR A 130 -5.78 -2.66 -1.57
C THR A 130 -7.04 -2.36 -0.75
N PHE A 131 -8.08 -3.18 -0.91
CA PHE A 131 -9.40 -3.03 -0.28
C PHE A 131 -9.82 -4.33 0.43
N PRO A 132 -9.21 -4.69 1.57
CA PRO A 132 -9.50 -5.94 2.30
C PRO A 132 -10.97 -6.10 2.71
N LYS A 133 -11.61 -5.00 3.09
CA LYS A 133 -13.02 -4.94 3.55
C LYS A 133 -14.04 -5.05 2.43
N TYR A 134 -13.62 -4.90 1.17
CA TYR A 134 -14.55 -4.97 0.04
C TYR A 134 -14.90 -6.42 -0.28
N GLU A 135 -16.19 -6.75 -0.17
CA GLU A 135 -16.71 -8.08 -0.48
C GLU A 135 -16.79 -8.30 -1.99
N LEU A 136 -15.86 -9.13 -2.48
CA LEU A 136 -15.73 -9.47 -3.89
C LEU A 136 -16.07 -10.96 -4.14
N PRO A 137 -17.36 -11.34 -4.17
CA PRO A 137 -17.78 -12.67 -4.61
C PRO A 137 -17.50 -12.87 -6.11
N LYS A 138 -17.46 -14.13 -6.55
CA LYS A 138 -17.11 -14.52 -7.93
C LYS A 138 -17.98 -13.83 -8.99
N GLU A 139 -19.26 -13.61 -8.71
CA GLU A 139 -20.19 -12.96 -9.64
C GLU A 139 -19.88 -11.47 -9.82
N LYS A 140 -19.61 -10.75 -8.72
CA LYS A 140 -19.19 -9.34 -8.78
C LYS A 140 -17.87 -9.19 -9.52
N LEU A 141 -16.90 -10.08 -9.28
CA LEU A 141 -15.64 -10.07 -10.02
C LEU A 141 -15.88 -10.22 -11.53
N LYS A 142 -16.75 -11.15 -11.94
CA LYS A 142 -17.06 -11.33 -13.37
C LYS A 142 -17.67 -10.07 -13.97
N SER A 143 -18.64 -9.47 -13.27
CA SER A 143 -19.28 -8.22 -13.69
C SER A 143 -18.26 -7.07 -13.84
N LEU A 144 -17.35 -6.90 -12.87
CA LEU A 144 -16.27 -5.92 -12.92
C LEU A 144 -15.34 -6.15 -14.11
N MET A 145 -14.93 -7.41 -14.35
CA MET A 145 -14.06 -7.76 -15.47
C MET A 145 -14.73 -7.52 -16.83
N ASP A 146 -16.03 -7.78 -16.93
CA ASP A 146 -16.80 -7.51 -18.14
C ASP A 146 -16.94 -6.00 -18.37
N ALA A 147 -17.17 -5.20 -17.32
CA ALA A 147 -17.17 -3.74 -17.40
C ALA A 147 -15.81 -3.16 -17.82
N LEU A 148 -14.70 -3.69 -17.25
CA LEU A 148 -13.34 -3.25 -17.56
C LEU A 148 -12.92 -3.55 -19.00
N THR A 149 -13.34 -4.68 -19.56
CA THR A 149 -12.82 -5.18 -20.84
C THR A 149 -13.77 -4.99 -22.02
N SER A 150 -15.08 -5.11 -21.80
CA SER A 150 -16.07 -5.26 -22.87
C SER A 150 -16.93 -4.02 -23.12
N ASN A 151 -16.73 -2.93 -22.37
CA ASN A 151 -17.57 -1.73 -22.50
C ASN A 151 -16.86 -0.61 -23.31
N PRO A 152 -17.16 -0.45 -24.62
CA PRO A 152 -16.58 0.60 -25.46
C PRO A 152 -17.21 1.99 -25.22
N THR A 153 -18.38 2.06 -24.57
CA THR A 153 -19.13 3.31 -24.32
C THR A 153 -18.95 3.82 -22.89
N ALA A 154 -18.19 3.10 -22.06
CA ALA A 154 -17.90 3.53 -20.70
C ALA A 154 -17.13 4.85 -20.70
N GLU A 155 -17.36 5.68 -19.68
CA GLU A 155 -16.60 6.90 -19.47
C GLU A 155 -15.08 6.58 -19.40
N PRO A 156 -14.21 7.47 -19.91
CA PRO A 156 -12.77 7.32 -19.75
C PRO A 156 -12.41 7.10 -18.28
N GLY A 157 -11.69 6.02 -18.00
CA GLY A 157 -11.33 5.62 -16.64
C GLY A 157 -12.25 4.60 -15.99
N LEU A 158 -13.38 4.19 -16.60
CA LEU A 158 -14.19 3.05 -16.12
C LEU A 158 -13.88 1.74 -16.86
N SER A 159 -13.18 1.83 -17.99
CA SER A 159 -12.72 0.68 -18.76
C SER A 159 -11.22 0.78 -18.99
N ILE A 160 -10.57 -0.37 -19.24
CA ILE A 160 -9.13 -0.41 -19.50
C ILE A 160 -8.84 0.31 -20.84
N PRO A 161 -8.04 1.39 -20.82
CA PRO A 161 -7.79 2.21 -21.99
C PRO A 161 -6.88 1.52 -23.01
N VAL A 162 -7.05 1.87 -24.29
CA VAL A 162 -6.17 1.41 -25.38
C VAL A 162 -4.87 2.20 -25.34
N TRP A 163 -3.74 1.51 -25.27
CA TRP A 163 -2.41 2.12 -25.29
C TRP A 163 -1.86 2.27 -26.71
N ASN A 164 -1.31 3.44 -27.02
CA ASN A 164 -0.68 3.75 -28.30
C ASN A 164 0.74 3.19 -28.48
N GLY A 165 1.27 2.51 -27.46
CA GLY A 165 2.63 1.96 -27.48
C GLY A 165 3.74 2.97 -27.15
N LYS A 166 3.39 4.24 -26.90
CA LYS A 166 4.35 5.30 -26.56
C LYS A 166 4.37 5.53 -25.05
N THR A 167 5.56 5.85 -24.56
CA THR A 167 5.79 6.40 -23.23
C THR A 167 6.29 7.84 -23.39
N MET A 168 5.80 8.74 -22.56
CA MET A 168 6.20 10.14 -22.52
C MET A 168 6.52 10.52 -21.08
N THR A 169 7.30 11.58 -20.90
CA THR A 169 7.58 12.15 -19.58
C THR A 169 7.09 13.58 -19.61
N GLU A 170 5.93 13.83 -18.99
CA GLU A 170 5.37 15.17 -18.86
C GLU A 170 5.59 15.70 -17.44
N PRO A 171 6.64 16.51 -17.22
CA PRO A 171 6.96 17.00 -15.90
C PRO A 171 5.87 17.96 -15.39
N GLY A 172 5.32 17.64 -14.21
CA GLY A 172 4.26 18.43 -13.56
C GLY A 172 2.86 17.87 -13.76
N ASN A 173 2.68 16.92 -14.68
CA ASN A 173 1.44 16.14 -14.77
C ASN A 173 1.57 14.89 -13.88
N THR A 174 0.70 14.74 -12.88
CA THR A 174 0.68 13.59 -11.97
C THR A 174 -0.11 12.41 -12.52
N GLU A 175 -0.86 12.59 -13.59
CA GLU A 175 -1.63 11.53 -14.23
C GLU A 175 -0.71 10.53 -14.92
N SER A 176 -0.98 9.24 -14.75
CA SER A 176 -0.21 8.14 -15.36
C SER A 176 -0.56 7.91 -16.83
N LEU A 177 -1.72 8.36 -17.26
CA LEU A 177 -2.27 8.14 -18.60
C LEU A 177 -2.71 9.46 -19.21
N ILE A 178 -2.18 9.77 -20.40
CA ILE A 178 -2.47 10.99 -21.13
C ILE A 178 -3.26 10.61 -22.38
N PHE A 179 -4.43 11.21 -22.58
CA PHE A 179 -5.24 10.97 -23.76
C PHE A 179 -4.54 11.53 -25.02
N ASP A 180 -4.42 10.68 -26.05
CA ASP A 180 -3.83 10.99 -27.35
C ASP A 180 -4.72 10.40 -28.45
N ASN A 181 -5.56 11.23 -29.07
CA ASN A 181 -6.33 10.93 -30.29
C ASN A 181 -7.12 9.59 -30.23
N GLY A 182 -7.84 9.35 -29.14
CA GLY A 182 -8.66 8.13 -28.96
C GLY A 182 -7.91 6.95 -28.35
N GLN A 183 -6.61 7.10 -28.10
CA GLN A 183 -5.76 6.17 -27.36
C GLN A 183 -5.16 6.89 -26.15
N PHE A 184 -4.39 6.18 -25.35
CA PHE A 184 -3.67 6.75 -24.21
C PHE A 184 -2.17 6.52 -24.37
N THR A 185 -1.40 7.53 -23.98
CA THR A 185 0.06 7.49 -23.81
C THR A 185 0.36 7.33 -22.32
N ILE A 186 1.38 6.56 -22.00
CA ILE A 186 1.80 6.38 -20.60
C ILE A 186 2.75 7.51 -20.21
N ASN A 187 2.43 8.19 -19.11
CA ASN A 187 3.31 9.15 -18.48
C ASN A 187 4.22 8.43 -17.48
N LEU A 188 5.53 8.50 -17.71
CA LEU A 188 6.55 7.97 -16.80
C LEU A 188 6.95 8.99 -15.73
N TRP A 189 6.52 10.24 -15.84
CA TRP A 189 6.83 11.25 -14.83
C TRP A 189 6.15 10.88 -13.51
N GLN A 190 6.97 10.72 -12.48
CA GLN A 190 6.51 10.65 -11.10
C GLN A 190 7.01 11.88 -10.36
N GLU A 191 6.13 12.50 -9.60
CA GLU A 191 6.51 13.65 -8.79
C GLU A 191 7.57 13.23 -7.77
N PRO A 192 8.78 13.80 -7.82
CA PRO A 192 9.82 13.48 -6.85
C PRO A 192 9.41 13.94 -5.45
N SER A 193 9.67 13.12 -4.43
CA SER A 193 9.27 13.35 -3.04
C SER A 193 9.65 14.72 -2.50
N TYR A 194 10.79 15.24 -2.97
CA TYR A 194 11.35 16.52 -2.58
C TYR A 194 10.39 17.69 -2.97
N ARG A 195 9.58 17.59 -4.04
CA ARG A 195 8.66 18.68 -4.45
C ARG A 195 7.52 18.92 -3.47
N LYS A 196 7.26 17.95 -2.59
CA LYS A 196 6.23 18.02 -1.56
C LYS A 196 6.76 18.64 -0.27
N LEU A 197 8.07 18.90 -0.18
CA LEU A 197 8.66 19.55 0.98
C LEU A 197 8.23 21.01 0.99
N THR A 198 7.68 21.44 2.13
CA THR A 198 7.44 22.85 2.38
C THR A 198 8.80 23.53 2.54
N PRO A 199 9.09 24.62 1.81
CA PRO A 199 10.36 25.30 1.94
C PRO A 199 10.53 25.80 3.38
N ARG A 200 11.45 25.17 4.12
CA ARG A 200 11.79 25.54 5.48
C ARG A 200 13.09 26.35 5.41
N ASP A 201 13.00 27.62 5.79
CA ASP A 201 14.05 28.65 5.77
C ASP A 201 14.85 28.78 4.46
N ASN A 202 14.72 29.94 3.82
CA ASN A 202 15.42 30.33 2.59
C ASN A 202 16.96 30.47 2.73
N SER A 203 17.56 30.00 3.82
CA SER A 203 19.00 29.99 3.97
C SER A 203 19.58 28.76 3.27
N LEU A 204 20.17 28.97 2.10
CA LEU A 204 20.92 27.94 1.37
C LEU A 204 22.18 27.47 2.14
N GLY A 205 22.50 28.05 3.30
CA GLY A 205 23.56 27.61 4.20
C GLY A 205 24.90 27.42 3.50
N VAL A 206 25.51 26.24 3.70
CA VAL A 206 26.78 25.82 3.09
C VAL A 206 26.74 25.83 1.56
N PHE A 207 25.55 25.65 0.96
CA PHE A 207 25.39 25.72 -0.49
C PHE A 207 25.59 27.15 -1.01
N GLU A 208 25.28 28.19 -0.21
CA GLU A 208 25.53 29.57 -0.62
C GLU A 208 27.04 29.89 -0.68
N GLU A 209 27.82 29.37 0.27
CA GLU A 209 29.28 29.50 0.27
C GLU A 209 29.89 28.81 -0.95
N PHE A 210 29.41 27.61 -1.28
CA PHE A 210 29.80 26.88 -2.48
C PHE A 210 29.46 27.63 -3.77
N LEU A 211 28.25 28.17 -3.89
CA LEU A 211 27.86 29.01 -5.03
C LEU A 211 28.72 30.27 -5.13
N THR A 212 29.11 30.85 -4.00
CA THR A 212 29.98 32.03 -3.94
C THR A 212 31.41 31.71 -4.36
N PHE A 213 31.91 30.52 -4.01
CA PHE A 213 33.21 30.01 -4.44
C PHE A 213 33.28 29.78 -5.95
N ILE A 214 32.25 29.14 -6.54
CA ILE A 214 32.21 28.83 -7.97
C ILE A 214 31.92 30.07 -8.81
N PHE A 215 31.01 30.94 -8.36
CA PHE A 215 30.58 32.11 -9.13
C PHE A 215 31.16 33.42 -8.58
N LYS A 216 32.33 33.82 -9.10
CA LYS A 216 32.99 35.10 -8.78
C LYS A 216 32.25 36.35 -9.28
N LYS A 217 31.24 36.22 -10.15
CA LYS A 217 30.42 37.33 -10.68
C LYS A 217 29.00 37.30 -10.11
N SER A 218 28.58 38.39 -9.48
CA SER A 218 27.29 38.57 -8.80
C SER A 218 26.06 38.41 -9.71
N CYS A 219 26.17 38.73 -11.00
CA CYS A 219 25.06 38.61 -11.96
C CYS A 219 24.68 37.14 -12.28
N ARG A 220 25.65 36.22 -12.33
CA ARG A 220 25.39 34.78 -12.51
C ARG A 220 24.90 34.12 -11.22
N LYS A 221 25.38 34.61 -10.06
CA LYS A 221 24.93 34.15 -8.73
C LYS A 221 23.42 34.36 -8.56
N ARG A 222 22.86 35.49 -9.00
CA ARG A 222 21.42 35.80 -8.84
C ARG A 222 20.50 34.96 -9.74
N SER A 223 20.91 34.67 -10.97
CA SER A 223 20.11 33.81 -11.86
C SER A 223 20.13 32.35 -11.40
N LEU A 224 21.28 31.88 -10.89
CA LEU A 224 21.43 30.54 -10.37
C LEU A 224 20.92 30.38 -8.95
N SER A 225 20.88 31.41 -8.11
CA SER A 225 20.17 31.36 -6.84
C SER A 225 18.66 31.36 -7.06
N GLY A 226 18.15 32.08 -8.07
CA GLY A 226 16.76 31.91 -8.52
C GLY A 226 16.48 30.51 -9.04
N LEU A 227 17.37 29.95 -9.86
CA LEU A 227 17.28 28.57 -10.33
C LEU A 227 17.45 27.55 -9.19
N ALA A 228 18.33 27.82 -8.23
CA ALA A 228 18.65 26.95 -7.10
C ALA A 228 17.59 27.03 -6.02
N VAL A 229 16.94 28.17 -5.78
CA VAL A 229 15.74 28.23 -4.92
C VAL A 229 14.59 27.47 -5.59
N VAL A 230 14.48 27.48 -6.93
CA VAL A 230 13.55 26.62 -7.67
C VAL A 230 13.97 25.13 -7.68
N VAL A 231 15.25 24.84 -7.43
CA VAL A 231 15.83 23.47 -7.44
C VAL A 231 16.13 22.92 -6.04
N LEU A 232 16.07 23.73 -4.97
CA LEU A 232 16.36 23.41 -3.56
C LEU A 232 15.21 23.77 -2.61
N ALA A 233 14.15 24.45 -3.07
CA ALA A 233 12.80 24.27 -2.51
C ALA A 233 12.17 22.94 -3.00
N LYS A 234 13.04 21.96 -3.23
CA LYS A 234 12.84 20.60 -3.67
C LYS A 234 13.57 19.78 -2.62
#